data_AF-A0A292R059-F1
#
_entry.id   AF-A0A292R059-F1
#
_cell.length_a   1.000
_cell.length_b   1.000
_cell.length_c   1.000
_cell.angle_alpha   90.00
_cell.angle_beta   90.00
_cell.angle_gamma   90.00
#
_symmetry.space_group_name_H-M   'P 1'
#
loop_
_entity.id
_entity.type
_entity.pdbx_description
1 polymer ?
#
loop_
_entity_poly.entity_id
_entity_poly.type
_entity_poly.pdbx_seq_one_letter_code
_entity_poly.pdbx_strand_id
1 'polypeptide(L)'
;MKNTLLLLFLLGICVIPAFSEELKLINPQADLPPKWTDFCETGYENAVYKNRDDVFNVFSYVKSERTKTNYWAERRVSFEKYLKSCNALDDSAKAECYAELRKSENEKNDLYKLKRTQMLYENNIQLNRR
;
A
#
# COMPACT_ATOMS: atom_id res chain seq x y z
N MET A 1 -35.23 -67.70 16.65
CA MET A 1 -34.15 -67.39 15.69
C MET A 1 -34.00 -65.88 15.64
N LYS A 2 -32.75 -65.41 15.77
CA LYS A 2 -32.34 -64.00 15.82
C LYS A 2 -32.64 -63.32 14.48
N ASN A 3 -33.16 -62.09 14.50
CA ASN A 3 -32.96 -61.14 13.40
C ASN A 3 -32.89 -59.72 13.97
N THR A 4 -31.67 -59.34 14.34
CA THR A 4 -31.26 -57.98 14.65
C THR A 4 -31.24 -57.15 13.36
N LEU A 5 -32.21 -56.24 13.21
CA LEU A 5 -32.20 -55.25 12.14
C LEU A 5 -31.54 -53.96 12.69
N LEU A 6 -30.25 -53.83 12.43
CA LEU A 6 -29.46 -52.61 12.65
C LEU A 6 -29.84 -51.59 11.57
N LEU A 7 -30.53 -50.52 11.95
CA LEU A 7 -30.73 -49.34 11.11
C LEU A 7 -29.47 -48.48 11.15
N LEU A 8 -28.66 -48.58 10.10
CA LEU A 8 -27.51 -47.71 9.84
C LEU A 8 -28.01 -46.33 9.40
N PHE A 9 -27.80 -45.33 10.26
CA PHE A 9 -27.89 -43.91 9.93
C PHE A 9 -26.72 -43.55 8.99
N LEU A 10 -26.99 -43.45 7.68
CA LEU A 10 -26.05 -42.86 6.72
C LEU A 10 -26.24 -41.34 6.71
N LEU A 11 -25.43 -40.65 7.51
CA LEU A 11 -25.19 -39.22 7.39
C LEU A 11 -24.42 -38.95 6.09
N GLY A 12 -25.15 -38.75 5.00
CA GLY A 12 -24.61 -38.19 3.76
C GLY A 12 -24.33 -36.70 3.95
N ILE A 13 -23.15 -36.37 4.46
CA ILE A 13 -22.64 -34.99 4.44
C ILE A 13 -22.22 -34.69 3.00
N CYS A 14 -23.07 -33.97 2.27
CA CYS A 14 -22.70 -33.31 1.02
C CYS A 14 -21.65 -32.24 1.34
N VAL A 15 -20.37 -32.58 1.19
CA VAL A 15 -19.30 -31.59 1.15
C VAL A 15 -19.40 -30.90 -0.22
N ILE A 16 -20.07 -29.75 -0.25
CA ILE A 16 -20.04 -28.88 -1.43
C ILE A 16 -18.64 -28.25 -1.46
N PRO A 17 -17.83 -28.43 -2.53
CA PRO A 17 -16.65 -27.61 -2.69
C PRO A 17 -17.11 -26.19 -2.98
N ALA A 18 -16.93 -25.29 -2.02
CA ALA A 18 -17.08 -23.86 -2.25
C ALA A 18 -15.95 -23.41 -3.19
N PHE A 19 -16.22 -23.43 -4.50
CA PHE A 19 -15.41 -22.72 -5.48
C PHE A 19 -15.60 -21.22 -5.21
N SER A 20 -14.65 -20.63 -4.47
CA SER A 20 -14.51 -19.19 -4.40
C SER A 20 -13.90 -18.72 -5.71
N GLU A 21 -14.75 -18.52 -6.72
CA GLU A 21 -14.34 -17.77 -7.91
C GLU A 21 -14.19 -16.30 -7.49
N GLU A 22 -12.95 -15.86 -7.27
CA GLU A 22 -12.65 -14.44 -7.11
C GLU A 22 -13.10 -13.71 -8.38
N LEU A 23 -14.23 -13.01 -8.26
CA LEU A 23 -14.69 -12.08 -9.28
C LEU A 23 -13.59 -11.03 -9.48
N LYS A 24 -12.75 -11.21 -10.49
CA LYS A 24 -11.79 -10.19 -10.94
C LYS A 24 -12.61 -9.00 -11.41
N LEU A 25 -12.83 -8.05 -10.51
CA LEU A 25 -13.37 -6.74 -10.82
C LEU A 25 -12.43 -6.15 -11.88
N ILE A 26 -12.87 -6.12 -13.14
CA ILE A 26 -12.11 -5.52 -14.24
C ILE A 26 -12.02 -4.04 -13.93
N ASN A 27 -10.95 -3.64 -13.24
CA ASN A 27 -10.63 -2.24 -13.04
C ASN A 27 -9.86 -1.80 -14.28
N PRO A 28 -10.44 -0.99 -15.18
CA PRO A 28 -9.77 -0.56 -16.41
C PRO A 28 -8.49 0.26 -16.13
N GLN A 29 -8.29 0.71 -14.90
CA GLN A 29 -7.06 1.35 -14.45
C GLN A 29 -5.91 0.34 -14.24
N ALA A 30 -6.17 -0.96 -14.11
CA ALA A 30 -5.17 -1.99 -13.80
C ALA A 30 -4.11 -2.11 -14.89
N ASP A 31 -4.52 -2.04 -16.17
CA ASP A 31 -3.64 -2.22 -17.32
C ASP A 31 -2.77 -0.99 -17.62
N LEU A 32 -3.17 0.19 -17.13
CA LEU A 32 -2.39 1.41 -17.30
C LEU A 32 -1.23 1.45 -16.30
N PRO A 33 -0.07 2.02 -16.66
CA PRO A 33 0.99 2.26 -15.70
C PRO A 33 0.53 3.26 -14.63
N PRO A 34 0.72 2.97 -13.33
CA PRO A 34 0.38 3.90 -12.26
C PRO A 34 1.24 5.18 -12.36
N LYS A 35 0.68 6.32 -11.94
CA LYS A 35 1.39 7.59 -11.92
C LYS A 35 1.80 7.96 -10.50
N TRP A 36 3.02 8.47 -10.33
CA TRP A 36 3.53 8.89 -9.03
C TRP A 36 2.64 9.94 -8.35
N THR A 37 2.08 10.85 -9.15
CA THR A 37 1.18 11.92 -8.68
C THR A 37 -0.09 11.41 -8.01
N ASP A 38 -0.50 10.17 -8.26
CA ASP A 38 -1.71 9.59 -7.67
C ASP A 38 -1.47 9.16 -6.21
N PHE A 39 -0.21 8.98 -5.81
CA PHE A 39 0.20 8.52 -4.48
C PHE A 39 0.95 9.58 -3.68
N CYS A 40 1.53 10.56 -4.35
CA CYS A 40 2.31 11.61 -3.70
C CYS A 40 1.42 12.64 -3.00
N GLU A 41 1.87 13.12 -1.85
CA GLU A 41 1.29 14.31 -1.24
C GLU A 41 1.57 15.56 -2.10
N THR A 42 0.57 16.42 -2.23
CA THR A 42 0.66 17.63 -3.05
C THR A 42 1.83 18.52 -2.63
N GLY A 43 2.64 18.95 -3.60
CA GLY A 43 3.81 19.79 -3.41
C GLY A 43 5.12 19.01 -3.16
N TYR A 44 5.06 17.69 -3.10
CA TYR A 44 6.21 16.80 -2.91
C TYR A 44 6.53 15.92 -4.14
N GLU A 45 5.84 16.14 -5.26
CA GLU A 45 5.96 15.32 -6.47
C GLU A 45 7.39 15.30 -7.00
N ASN A 46 8.12 16.39 -6.81
CA ASN A 46 9.51 16.57 -7.23
C ASN A 46 10.46 16.69 -6.03
N ALA A 47 10.12 16.11 -4.89
CA ALA A 47 10.96 16.16 -3.71
C ALA A 47 12.37 15.61 -4.01
N VAL A 48 13.38 16.34 -3.55
CA VAL A 48 14.80 16.00 -3.68
C VAL A 48 15.35 15.72 -2.30
N TYR A 49 16.10 14.63 -2.18
CA TYR A 49 16.74 14.27 -0.92
C TYR A 49 17.70 15.37 -0.46
N LYS A 50 17.51 15.86 0.76
CA LYS A 50 18.38 16.84 1.41
C LYS A 50 19.19 16.16 2.50
N ASN A 51 20.50 16.42 2.56
CA ASN A 51 21.36 15.85 3.59
C ASN A 51 20.82 16.18 5.00
N ARG A 52 20.88 15.19 5.89
CA ARG A 52 20.47 15.32 7.28
C ARG A 52 21.48 16.09 8.12
N ASP A 53 22.72 16.28 7.69
CA ASP A 53 23.78 16.95 8.48
C ASP A 53 23.72 18.50 8.38
N ASP A 54 22.58 19.10 8.70
CA ASP A 54 22.42 20.56 8.73
C ASP A 54 22.37 21.09 10.17
N VAL A 55 23.10 22.17 10.41
CA VAL A 55 23.15 22.94 11.67
C VAL A 55 21.76 23.45 12.07
N PHE A 56 20.83 23.64 11.12
CA PHE A 56 19.46 24.07 11.40
C PHE A 56 18.52 22.96 11.94
N ASN A 57 19.02 21.73 12.13
CA ASN A 57 18.24 20.64 12.73
C ASN A 57 17.77 20.89 14.16
N VAL A 58 18.33 21.90 14.84
CA VAL A 58 17.88 22.32 16.17
C VAL A 58 16.43 22.85 16.13
N PHE A 59 16.00 23.37 14.98
CA PHE A 59 14.64 23.82 14.77
C PHE A 59 13.75 22.63 14.37
N SER A 60 12.85 22.23 15.26
CA SER A 60 11.95 21.07 15.09
C SER A 60 11.16 21.11 13.77
N TYR A 61 10.70 22.30 13.38
CA TYR A 61 10.00 22.51 12.11
C TYR A 61 10.87 22.26 10.87
N VAL A 62 12.10 22.79 10.84
CA VAL A 62 13.04 22.58 9.73
C VAL A 62 13.40 21.10 9.61
N LYS A 63 13.61 20.44 10.75
CA LYS A 63 13.85 19.00 10.82
C LYS A 63 12.65 18.19 10.31
N SER A 64 11.42 18.56 10.67
CA SER A 64 10.21 17.84 10.24
C SER A 64 9.95 18.01 8.75
N GLU A 65 10.06 19.22 8.22
CA GLU A 65 9.87 19.49 6.78
C GLU A 65 10.93 18.78 5.94
N ARG A 66 12.19 18.72 6.42
CA ARG A 66 13.23 17.94 5.74
C ARG A 66 12.94 16.45 5.78
N THR A 67 12.56 15.93 6.94
CA THR A 67 12.22 14.50 7.09
C THR A 67 11.10 14.11 6.12
N LYS A 68 10.08 14.97 6.01
CA LYS A 68 8.98 14.80 5.06
C LYS A 68 9.44 14.89 3.60
N THR A 69 10.28 15.88 3.27
CA THR A 69 10.85 16.02 1.92
C THR A 69 11.65 14.77 1.52
N ASN A 70 12.54 14.30 2.39
CA ASN A 70 13.37 13.13 2.11
C ASN A 70 12.52 11.86 1.97
N TYR A 71 11.50 11.71 2.81
CA TYR A 71 10.57 10.59 2.74
C TYR A 71 9.90 10.49 1.36
N TRP A 72 9.36 11.61 0.87
CA TRP A 72 8.72 11.64 -0.45
C TRP A 72 9.72 11.47 -1.60
N ALA A 73 10.95 11.98 -1.45
CA ALA A 73 12.03 11.77 -2.43
C ALA A 73 12.43 10.29 -2.55
N GLU A 74 12.66 9.60 -1.42
CA GLU A 74 12.99 8.18 -1.38
C GLU A 74 11.83 7.31 -1.89
N ARG A 75 10.59 7.68 -1.55
CA ARG A 75 9.38 7.02 -2.06
C ARG A 75 9.30 7.09 -3.57
N ARG A 76 9.51 8.27 -4.16
CA ARG A 76 9.51 8.44 -5.63
C ARG A 76 10.54 7.56 -6.31
N VAL A 77 11.78 7.52 -5.81
CA VAL A 77 12.84 6.65 -6.37
C VAL A 77 12.44 5.17 -6.30
N SER A 78 11.84 4.75 -5.19
CA SER A 78 11.38 3.37 -5.01
C SER A 78 10.22 3.03 -5.96
N PHE A 79 9.27 3.95 -6.11
CA PHE A 79 8.15 3.84 -7.04
C PHE A 79 8.64 3.70 -8.48
N GLU A 80 9.50 4.60 -8.94
CA GLU A 80 10.04 4.60 -10.30
C GLU A 80 10.83 3.31 -10.60
N LYS A 81 11.59 2.80 -9.61
CA LYS A 81 12.30 1.52 -9.73
C LYS A 81 11.35 0.34 -9.88
N TYR A 82 10.28 0.29 -9.09
CA TYR A 82 9.27 -0.77 -9.19
C TYR A 82 8.52 -0.65 -10.52
N LEU A 83 8.05 0.54 -10.89
CA LEU A 83 7.38 0.78 -12.17
C LEU A 83 8.24 0.35 -13.36
N LYS A 84 9.54 0.69 -13.35
CA LYS A 84 10.50 0.24 -14.37
C LYS A 84 10.57 -1.28 -14.45
N SER A 85 10.52 -1.97 -13.29
CA SER A 85 10.52 -3.43 -13.24
C SER A 85 9.23 -4.02 -13.80
N CYS A 86 8.08 -3.43 -13.51
CA CYS A 86 6.80 -3.83 -14.12
C CYS A 86 6.81 -3.62 -15.64
N ASN A 87 7.31 -2.49 -16.11
CA ASN A 87 7.34 -2.16 -17.54
C ASN A 87 8.22 -3.11 -18.37
N ALA A 88 9.16 -3.82 -17.73
CA ALA A 88 10.04 -4.79 -18.37
C ALA A 88 9.42 -6.20 -18.50
N LEU A 89 8.22 -6.42 -17.93
CA LEU A 89 7.49 -7.68 -18.05
C LEU A 89 6.72 -7.75 -19.38
N ASP A 90 6.16 -8.92 -19.69
CA ASP A 90 5.21 -9.11 -20.79
C ASP A 90 3.82 -8.55 -20.44
N ASP A 91 3.01 -8.26 -21.46
CA ASP A 91 1.74 -7.52 -21.29
C ASP A 91 0.76 -8.18 -20.30
N SER A 92 0.69 -9.51 -20.26
CA SER A 92 -0.18 -10.22 -19.30
C SER A 92 0.28 -10.08 -17.85
N ALA A 93 1.59 -9.94 -17.61
CA ALA A 93 2.17 -9.81 -16.26
C ALA A 93 2.27 -8.34 -15.80
N LYS A 94 2.25 -7.37 -16.74
CA LYS A 94 2.25 -5.94 -16.42
C LYS A 94 1.07 -5.52 -15.57
N ALA A 95 -0.14 -5.93 -15.95
CA ALA A 95 -1.38 -5.52 -15.28
C ALA A 95 -1.38 -5.93 -13.79
N GLU A 96 -0.97 -7.16 -13.51
CA GLU A 96 -0.84 -7.68 -12.14
C GLU A 96 0.26 -6.93 -11.36
N CYS A 97 1.43 -6.71 -11.98
CA CYS A 97 2.52 -5.95 -11.37
C CYS A 97 2.10 -4.51 -11.04
N TYR A 98 1.36 -3.85 -11.92
CA TYR A 98 0.83 -2.52 -11.66
C TYR A 98 -0.21 -2.52 -10.53
N ALA A 99 -1.06 -3.54 -10.43
CA ALA A 99 -2.01 -3.67 -9.33
C ALA A 99 -1.29 -3.79 -7.98
N GLU A 100 -0.24 -4.62 -7.91
CA GLU A 100 0.58 -4.76 -6.70
C GLU A 100 1.35 -3.49 -6.37
N LEU A 101 1.87 -2.77 -7.37
CA LEU A 101 2.49 -1.46 -7.14
C LEU A 101 1.49 -0.47 -6.52
N ARG A 102 0.26 -0.35 -7.07
CA ARG A 102 -0.78 0.53 -6.50
C ARG A 102 -1.13 0.15 -5.08
N LYS A 103 -1.32 -1.15 -4.82
CA LYS A 103 -1.62 -1.66 -3.49
C LYS A 103 -0.51 -1.31 -2.50
N SER A 104 0.73 -1.57 -2.87
CA SER A 104 1.90 -1.24 -2.05
C SER A 104 1.96 0.26 -1.74
N GLU A 105 1.75 1.14 -2.71
CA GLU A 105 1.76 2.59 -2.48
C GLU A 105 0.60 3.09 -1.61
N ASN A 106 -0.59 2.48 -1.72
CA ASN A 106 -1.71 2.79 -0.85
C ASN A 106 -1.44 2.39 0.61
N GLU A 107 -0.95 1.17 0.86
CA GLU A 107 -0.57 0.71 2.20
C GLU A 107 0.49 1.62 2.82
N LYS A 108 1.47 1.99 2.00
CA LYS A 108 2.55 2.93 2.30
C LYS A 108 2.04 4.33 2.66
N ASN A 109 0.95 4.80 2.04
CA ASN A 109 0.27 6.06 2.36
C ASN A 109 -0.54 5.98 3.66
N ASP A 110 -1.18 4.84 3.93
CA ASP A 110 -1.91 4.66 5.18
C ASP A 110 -0.95 4.61 6.37
N LEU A 111 0.18 3.92 6.23
CA LEU A 111 1.27 3.96 7.21
C LEU A 111 1.84 5.37 7.40
N TYR A 112 1.92 6.17 6.32
CA TYR A 112 2.36 7.56 6.42
C TYR A 112 1.43 8.40 7.28
N LYS A 113 0.11 8.30 7.08
CA LYS A 113 -0.90 9.05 7.85
C LYS A 113 -0.81 8.73 9.33
N LEU A 114 -0.60 7.46 9.69
CA LEU A 114 -0.42 7.02 11.07
C LEU A 114 0.85 7.63 11.69
N LYS A 115 2.00 7.51 11.00
CA LYS A 115 3.28 8.06 11.47
C LYS A 115 3.25 9.58 11.59
N ARG A 116 2.61 10.27 10.63
CA ARG A 116 2.47 11.73 10.66
C ARG A 116 1.69 12.19 11.88
N THR A 117 0.58 11.52 12.17
CA THR A 117 -0.23 11.78 13.37
C THR A 117 0.58 11.60 14.65
N GLN A 118 1.35 10.52 14.74
CA GLN A 118 2.23 10.25 15.87
C GLN A 118 3.31 11.34 16.03
N MET A 119 4.01 11.69 14.95
CA MET A 119 5.06 12.73 15.01
C MET A 119 4.51 14.09 15.45
N LEU A 120 3.32 14.47 15.03
CA LEU A 120 2.71 15.74 15.43
C LEU A 120 2.34 15.74 16.92
N TYR A 121 1.82 14.62 17.42
CA TYR A 121 1.52 14.43 18.83
C TYR A 121 2.77 14.51 19.71
N GLU A 122 3.83 13.77 19.37
CA GLU A 122 5.09 13.74 20.12
C GLU A 122 5.80 15.10 20.17
N ASN A 123 5.63 15.94 19.14
CA ASN A 123 6.24 17.26 19.07
C ASN A 123 5.34 18.39 19.60
N ASN A 124 4.20 18.09 20.23
CA ASN A 124 3.20 19.07 20.69
C ASN A 124 2.77 20.07 19.59
N ILE A 125 2.82 19.66 18.32
CA ILE A 125 2.44 20.52 17.20
C ILE A 125 0.92 20.42 17.03
N GLN A 126 0.18 21.39 17.57
CA GLN A 126 -1.25 21.51 17.34
C GLN A 126 -1.51 22.01 15.91
N LEU A 127 -1.99 21.13 15.03
CA LEU A 127 -2.40 21.53 13.67
C LEU A 127 -3.67 22.38 13.64
N ASN A 128 -4.42 22.45 14.75
CA ASN A 128 -5.64 23.23 14.89
C ASN A 128 -5.50 24.23 16.04
N ARG A 129 -4.72 25.29 15.84
CA ARG A 129 -4.92 26.53 16.59
C ARG A 129 -5.68 27.49 15.66
N ARG A 130 -7.00 27.44 15.72
CA ARG A 130 -7.86 28.55 15.27
C ARG A 130 -8.07 29.48 16.45
#